data_AF-A0A941AEG3-F1
#
_entry.id   AF-A0A941AEG3-F1
#
_cell.length_a   1.000
_cell.length_b   1.000
_cell.length_c   1.000
_cell.angle_alpha   90.00
_cell.angle_beta   90.00
_cell.angle_gamma   90.00
#
_symmetry.space_group_name_H-M   'P 1'
#
loop_
_entity.id
_entity.type
_entity.pdbx_description
1 polymer ?
#
loop_
_entity_poly.entity_id
_entity_poly.type
_entity_poly.pdbx_seq_one_letter_code
_entity_poly.pdbx_strand_id
1 'polypeptide(L)'
;AVRDAGLAGGVLFSWFDEWFKKNWIFQPYVLPPERKPLWFNLQDPEQNYGLVAAYPGYPGKKVTLSGNMAEWGEAAVLYGEKTGTPRFRFDDGGDDSRTLLGMRIQHDEGFLYLLLETKGAVDFDKAGYVIGINTSSPDSGEVLVPFDTRARSPIGLNFLVHLAGMGNSRVLVTRPYDRFLNAGKGEIVPGRSDQGAWVVLLSRTNMRRISKDGKRFYPSHVRSMSNLKHGSLDELRPDFHSLSDFHVAGNRVEIRIPWCQLNFTDPSSRTVLWMSGAEKSRATDGIRALALSYCPRKDSPASRKTGGRTNLTDSLPQRLAEENVALYSWEPWDTPVYHMYLKKSYHVYKEALSAIPEMP
;
A
#
# COMPACT_ATOMS: atom_id res chain seq x y z
N ALA A 1 -34.61 7.27 9.95
CA ALA A 1 -34.03 5.99 10.42
C ALA A 1 -34.35 5.69 11.89
N VAL A 2 -33.85 6.47 12.87
CA VAL A 2 -34.10 6.22 14.32
C VAL A 2 -35.61 6.29 14.66
N ARG A 3 -36.27 7.39 14.27
CA ARG A 3 -37.73 7.55 14.42
C ARG A 3 -38.52 6.50 13.66
N ASP A 4 -38.16 6.27 12.39
CA ASP A 4 -38.87 5.31 11.52
C ASP A 4 -38.73 3.85 12.02
N ALA A 5 -37.67 3.55 12.76
CA ALA A 5 -37.46 2.27 13.43
C ALA A 5 -38.12 2.18 14.82
N GLY A 6 -38.86 3.21 15.25
CA GLY A 6 -39.50 3.26 16.57
C GLY A 6 -38.53 3.29 17.75
N LEU A 7 -37.29 3.73 17.51
CA LEU A 7 -36.25 3.81 18.54
C LEU A 7 -36.37 5.14 19.31
N ALA A 8 -36.06 5.11 20.61
CA ALA A 8 -36.18 6.28 21.49
C ALA A 8 -35.12 7.37 21.24
N GLY A 9 -34.05 7.07 20.51
CA GLY A 9 -32.95 8.00 20.25
C GLY A 9 -31.71 7.31 19.70
N GLY A 10 -30.64 8.09 19.54
CA GLY A 10 -29.31 7.62 19.13
C GLY A 10 -28.21 8.39 19.86
N VAL A 11 -27.02 7.79 19.95
CA VAL A 11 -25.84 8.39 20.61
C VAL A 11 -24.67 8.39 19.63
N LEU A 12 -23.89 9.47 19.65
CA LEU A 12 -22.63 9.52 18.92
C LEU A 12 -21.61 8.60 19.61
N PHE A 13 -21.13 7.59 18.86
CA PHE A 13 -20.21 6.59 19.41
C PHE A 13 -18.80 7.14 19.69
N SER A 14 -18.23 7.94 18.76
CA SER A 14 -16.88 8.46 18.92
C SER A 14 -16.74 9.88 18.36
N TRP A 15 -16.07 10.73 19.13
CA TRP A 15 -15.77 12.11 18.74
C TRP A 15 -14.47 12.23 17.95
N PHE A 16 -13.41 11.54 18.37
CA PHE A 16 -12.07 11.63 17.78
C PHE A 16 -11.53 10.25 17.39
N ASP A 17 -10.67 10.20 16.38
CA ASP A 17 -9.97 8.98 15.97
C ASP A 17 -8.98 8.51 17.04
N GLU A 18 -8.88 7.19 17.22
CA GLU A 18 -8.14 6.57 18.32
C GLU A 18 -7.11 5.57 17.79
N TRP A 19 -5.87 6.02 17.55
CA TRP A 19 -4.81 5.16 16.98
C TRP A 19 -4.46 3.95 17.83
N PHE A 20 -4.71 3.98 19.15
CA PHE A 20 -4.42 2.86 20.04
C PHE A 20 -5.39 1.67 19.89
N LYS A 21 -6.55 1.88 19.24
CA LYS A 21 -7.56 0.82 19.03
C LYS A 21 -7.12 -0.21 18.00
N LYS A 22 -7.65 -1.42 18.18
CA LYS A 22 -7.27 -2.64 17.47
C LYS A 22 -8.50 -3.51 17.30
N ASN A 23 -8.86 -3.81 16.07
CA ASN A 23 -9.87 -4.85 15.82
C ASN A 23 -9.25 -6.26 15.74
N TRP A 24 -10.09 -7.27 15.84
CA TRP A 24 -9.70 -8.69 15.81
C TRP A 24 -8.97 -9.15 14.54
N ILE A 25 -9.09 -8.43 13.42
CA ILE A 25 -8.43 -8.74 12.14
C ILE A 25 -6.94 -8.39 12.22
N PHE A 26 -6.60 -7.24 12.82
CA PHE A 26 -5.24 -6.72 12.85
C PHE A 26 -4.52 -6.92 14.17
N GLN A 27 -5.25 -7.08 15.28
CA GLN A 27 -4.68 -7.29 16.61
C GLN A 27 -3.57 -8.36 16.67
N PRO A 28 -3.68 -9.53 15.99
CA PRO A 28 -2.61 -10.54 16.01
C PRO A 28 -1.30 -10.11 15.34
N TYR A 29 -1.34 -9.03 14.55
CA TYR A 29 -0.22 -8.55 13.73
C TYR A 29 0.30 -7.19 14.20
N VAL A 30 -0.17 -6.68 15.34
CA VAL A 30 0.38 -5.49 15.99
C VAL A 30 1.30 -5.96 17.10
N LEU A 31 2.60 -5.99 16.80
CA LEU A 31 3.63 -6.55 17.66
C LEU A 31 4.83 -5.59 17.71
N PRO A 32 5.20 -5.08 18.89
CA PRO A 32 4.58 -5.39 20.18
C PRO A 32 3.29 -4.57 20.46
N PRO A 33 2.29 -5.09 21.21
CA PRO A 33 0.95 -4.49 21.31
C PRO A 33 0.90 -3.06 21.90
N GLU A 34 1.84 -2.72 22.77
CA GLU A 34 1.96 -1.43 23.48
C GLU A 34 2.42 -0.28 22.58
N ARG A 35 3.07 -0.59 21.46
CA ARG A 35 3.54 0.41 20.49
C ARG A 35 2.47 0.82 19.49
N LYS A 36 1.26 0.25 19.58
CA LYS A 36 0.13 0.59 18.69
C LYS A 36 -0.19 2.09 18.60
N PRO A 37 -0.16 2.88 19.68
CA PRO A 37 -0.47 4.31 19.60
C PRO A 37 0.55 5.10 18.76
N LEU A 38 1.73 4.54 18.49
CA LEU A 38 2.82 5.23 17.81
C LEU A 38 2.66 5.28 16.29
N TRP A 39 1.69 4.59 15.70
CA TRP A 39 1.55 4.55 14.25
C TRP A 39 0.10 4.32 13.82
N PHE A 40 -0.26 4.90 12.68
CA PHE A 40 -1.60 4.84 12.11
C PHE A 40 -1.76 3.61 11.22
N ASN A 41 -2.85 2.86 11.40
CA ASN A 41 -3.21 1.79 10.49
C ASN A 41 -4.51 2.13 9.76
N LEU A 42 -4.41 2.63 8.51
CA LEU A 42 -5.58 2.90 7.67
C LEU A 42 -6.46 1.66 7.47
N GLN A 43 -5.88 0.45 7.53
CA GLN A 43 -6.63 -0.78 7.33
C GLN A 43 -7.50 -1.15 8.54
N ASP A 44 -7.23 -0.59 9.72
CA ASP A 44 -8.03 -0.80 10.91
C ASP A 44 -9.15 0.27 11.03
N PRO A 45 -10.42 -0.06 10.73
CA PRO A 45 -11.52 0.88 10.86
C PRO A 45 -11.68 1.46 12.27
N GLU A 46 -11.22 0.79 13.34
CA GLU A 46 -11.35 1.33 14.70
C GLU A 46 -10.57 2.63 14.92
N GLN A 47 -9.57 2.91 14.08
CA GLN A 47 -8.79 4.14 14.14
C GLN A 47 -9.40 5.29 13.34
N ASN A 48 -10.57 5.09 12.72
CA ASN A 48 -11.12 6.01 11.72
C ASN A 48 -12.59 6.40 11.97
N TYR A 49 -13.16 6.06 13.13
CA TYR A 49 -14.59 6.29 13.43
C TYR A 49 -14.93 7.71 13.91
N GLY A 50 -13.98 8.48 14.43
CA GLY A 50 -14.23 9.79 15.01
C GLY A 50 -14.68 10.82 13.97
N LEU A 51 -15.40 11.86 14.41
CA LEU A 51 -15.72 13.02 13.59
C LEU A 51 -14.51 13.97 13.43
N VAL A 52 -13.64 13.98 14.44
CA VAL A 52 -12.32 14.62 14.39
C VAL A 52 -11.29 13.56 14.00
N ALA A 53 -10.63 13.75 12.86
CA ALA A 53 -9.59 12.86 12.40
C ALA A 53 -8.28 13.14 13.13
N ALA A 54 -7.51 12.08 13.42
CA ALA A 54 -6.10 12.13 13.75
C ALA A 54 -5.35 11.48 12.60
N TYR A 55 -4.55 12.24 11.85
CA TYR A 55 -3.95 11.76 10.61
C TYR A 55 -2.43 12.04 10.58
N PRO A 56 -1.61 11.12 10.03
CA PRO A 56 -0.15 11.27 10.00
C PRO A 56 0.36 12.58 9.38
N GLY A 57 1.50 13.04 9.89
CA GLY A 57 2.18 14.26 9.44
C GLY A 57 1.62 15.56 10.05
N TYR A 58 2.39 16.65 9.91
CA TYR A 58 2.04 18.00 10.36
C TYR A 58 2.68 19.06 9.44
N PRO A 59 2.03 20.20 9.16
CA PRO A 59 0.67 20.59 9.57
C PRO A 59 -0.44 19.94 8.75
N GLY A 60 -0.09 19.10 7.77
CA GLY A 60 -1.02 18.37 6.93
C GLY A 60 -0.44 17.04 6.45
N LYS A 61 -1.07 16.47 5.42
CA LYS A 61 -0.60 15.22 4.80
C LYS A 61 0.78 15.43 4.20
N LYS A 62 1.69 14.46 4.40
CA LYS A 62 3.04 14.49 3.83
C LYS A 62 3.05 14.41 2.30
N VAL A 63 2.16 13.59 1.73
CA VAL A 63 1.93 13.48 0.28
C VAL A 63 0.44 13.52 0.00
N THR A 64 0.01 14.39 -0.90
CA THR A 64 -1.39 14.63 -1.26
C THR A 64 -1.84 13.83 -2.48
N LEU A 65 -0.95 13.09 -3.15
CA LEU A 65 -1.23 12.36 -4.39
C LEU A 65 -1.82 13.31 -5.45
N SER A 66 -1.12 14.40 -5.75
CA SER A 66 -1.59 15.49 -6.61
C SER A 66 -0.59 15.89 -7.70
N GLY A 67 0.58 15.27 -7.73
CA GLY A 67 1.71 15.64 -8.58
C GLY A 67 2.54 16.82 -8.06
N ASN A 68 2.32 17.26 -6.81
CA ASN A 68 3.02 18.36 -6.19
C ASN A 68 4.45 17.96 -5.78
N MET A 69 5.43 18.31 -6.61
CA MET A 69 6.84 17.95 -6.38
C MET A 69 7.47 18.60 -5.14
N ALA A 70 6.88 19.66 -4.59
CA ALA A 70 7.37 20.25 -3.33
C ALA A 70 7.29 19.23 -2.17
N GLU A 71 6.30 18.34 -2.18
CA GLU A 71 6.12 17.28 -1.18
C GLU A 71 7.20 16.19 -1.26
N TRP A 72 8.00 16.18 -2.33
CA TRP A 72 9.07 15.21 -2.58
C TRP A 72 10.47 15.84 -2.47
N GLY A 73 10.57 17.09 -2.00
CA GLY A 73 11.84 17.82 -1.88
C GLY A 73 12.81 17.19 -0.87
N GLU A 74 12.29 16.65 0.22
CA GLU A 74 13.07 16.01 1.30
C GLU A 74 13.06 14.46 1.22
N ALA A 75 12.43 13.89 0.18
CA ALA A 75 12.33 12.44 0.02
C ALA A 75 13.69 11.84 -0.32
N ALA A 76 13.97 10.64 0.20
CA ALA A 76 15.17 9.91 -0.16
C ALA A 76 15.12 9.48 -1.63
N VAL A 77 16.21 9.72 -2.35
CA VAL A 77 16.37 9.29 -3.74
C VAL A 77 16.93 7.87 -3.75
N LEU A 78 16.13 6.89 -4.16
CA LEU A 78 16.61 5.51 -4.33
C LEU A 78 17.40 5.38 -5.63
N TYR A 79 16.88 5.99 -6.69
CA TYR A 79 17.52 6.04 -8.00
C TYR A 79 17.27 7.43 -8.59
N GLY A 80 18.32 8.13 -8.99
CA GLY A 80 18.24 9.44 -9.63
C GLY A 80 19.11 9.50 -10.88
N GLU A 81 18.88 10.53 -11.70
CA GLU A 81 19.78 10.97 -12.77
C GLU A 81 20.08 9.95 -13.88
N LYS A 82 19.15 9.03 -14.16
CA LYS A 82 19.31 8.17 -15.34
C LYS A 82 19.12 8.99 -16.62
N THR A 83 20.22 9.34 -17.28
CA THR A 83 20.24 10.05 -18.57
C THR A 83 20.32 9.10 -19.77
N GLY A 84 20.05 7.81 -19.58
CA GLY A 84 20.25 6.76 -20.57
C GLY A 84 19.00 6.36 -21.37
N THR A 85 19.23 5.62 -22.46
CA THR A 85 18.20 4.91 -23.21
C THR A 85 17.68 3.69 -22.42
N PRO A 86 16.41 3.29 -22.59
CA PRO A 86 15.88 2.07 -21.96
C PRO A 86 16.66 0.83 -22.42
N ARG A 87 16.60 -0.25 -21.65
CA ARG A 87 17.26 -1.53 -21.98
C ARG A 87 16.82 -2.11 -23.32
N PHE A 88 15.57 -1.87 -23.70
CA PHE A 88 15.00 -2.29 -24.97
C PHE A 88 14.04 -1.22 -25.48
N ARG A 89 13.92 -1.09 -26.80
CA ARG A 89 12.98 -0.19 -27.47
C ARG A 89 12.07 -0.99 -28.39
N PHE A 90 10.78 -0.71 -28.35
CA PHE A 90 9.83 -1.30 -29.31
C PHE A 90 9.57 -0.38 -30.51
N ASP A 91 9.96 0.90 -30.42
CA ASP A 91 9.74 1.93 -31.43
C ASP A 91 8.26 2.03 -31.87
N ASP A 92 7.34 1.81 -30.91
CA ASP A 92 5.88 1.87 -31.05
C ASP A 92 5.26 3.17 -30.50
N GLY A 93 6.11 4.18 -30.26
CA GLY A 93 5.73 5.45 -29.64
C GLY A 93 5.36 5.34 -28.16
N GLY A 94 5.68 4.23 -27.47
CA GLY A 94 5.50 4.04 -26.03
C GLY A 94 6.81 4.01 -25.22
N ASP A 95 7.97 4.14 -25.87
CA ASP A 95 9.27 3.92 -25.20
C ASP A 95 9.57 4.95 -24.11
N ASP A 96 9.20 6.21 -24.29
CA ASP A 96 9.44 7.24 -23.27
C ASP A 96 8.59 7.00 -22.01
N SER A 97 7.36 6.49 -22.17
CA SER A 97 6.51 6.07 -21.04
C SER A 97 7.11 4.89 -20.27
N ARG A 98 7.86 4.02 -20.95
CA ARG A 98 8.52 2.85 -20.36
C ARG A 98 9.94 3.13 -19.87
N THR A 99 10.53 4.27 -20.22
CA THR A 99 11.89 4.62 -19.78
C THR A 99 11.82 5.18 -18.36
N LEU A 100 12.43 4.48 -17.40
CA LEU A 100 12.40 4.87 -15.99
C LEU A 100 13.55 5.83 -15.70
N LEU A 101 13.26 7.01 -15.13
CA LEU A 101 14.27 8.03 -14.84
C LEU A 101 14.72 8.03 -13.38
N GLY A 102 13.79 7.77 -12.46
CA GLY A 102 14.09 7.86 -11.04
C GLY A 102 13.01 7.26 -10.17
N MET A 103 13.38 7.01 -8.91
CA MET A 103 12.46 6.59 -7.87
C MET A 103 12.84 7.25 -6.55
N ARG A 104 11.86 7.84 -5.88
CA ARG A 104 12.00 8.39 -4.53
C ARG A 104 11.12 7.65 -3.55
N ILE A 105 11.53 7.68 -2.29
CA ILE A 105 10.83 7.04 -1.19
C ILE A 105 10.82 7.96 0.02
N GLN A 106 9.70 7.95 0.74
CA GLN A 106 9.58 8.60 2.04
C GLN A 106 8.49 7.91 2.85
N HIS A 107 8.33 8.32 4.11
CA HIS A 107 7.29 7.76 4.97
C HIS A 107 6.76 8.78 5.96
N ASP A 108 5.63 8.43 6.59
CA ASP A 108 5.12 9.03 7.82
C ASP A 108 4.63 7.91 8.78
N GLU A 109 3.93 8.30 9.82
CA GLU A 109 3.42 7.44 10.88
C GLU A 109 2.38 6.41 10.39
N GLY A 110 1.85 6.53 9.18
CA GLY A 110 0.85 5.60 8.63
C GLY A 110 1.21 4.93 7.31
N PHE A 111 2.12 5.54 6.54
CA PHE A 111 2.31 5.16 5.15
C PHE A 111 3.77 5.18 4.71
N LEU A 112 4.08 4.26 3.79
CA LEU A 112 5.19 4.37 2.89
C LEU A 112 4.74 5.06 1.60
N TYR A 113 5.52 6.02 1.12
CA TYR A 113 5.28 6.72 -0.12
C TYR A 113 6.38 6.42 -1.14
N LEU A 114 5.99 6.19 -2.39
CA LEU A 114 6.89 5.98 -3.52
C LEU A 114 6.54 6.94 -4.65
N LEU A 115 7.55 7.52 -5.29
CA LEU A 115 7.41 8.29 -6.51
C LEU A 115 8.21 7.58 -7.60
N LEU A 116 7.55 7.17 -8.69
CA LEU A 116 8.20 6.64 -9.88
C LEU A 116 8.18 7.69 -10.98
N GLU A 117 9.34 7.99 -11.56
CA GLU A 117 9.48 8.97 -12.64
C GLU A 117 9.85 8.26 -13.95
N THR A 118 9.18 8.66 -15.02
CA THR A 118 9.38 8.14 -16.37
C THR A 118 9.80 9.27 -17.31
N LYS A 119 10.35 8.93 -18.48
CA LYS A 119 10.83 9.94 -19.43
C LYS A 119 9.69 10.71 -20.10
N GLY A 120 8.63 10.00 -20.50
CA GLY A 120 7.43 10.56 -21.10
C GLY A 120 6.22 10.42 -20.19
N ALA A 121 5.07 10.94 -20.60
CA ALA A 121 3.84 10.73 -19.85
C ALA A 121 3.53 9.24 -19.66
N VAL A 122 3.01 8.88 -18.49
CA VAL A 122 2.57 7.52 -18.17
C VAL A 122 1.36 7.17 -19.03
N ASP A 123 1.48 6.09 -19.79
CA ASP A 123 0.47 5.56 -20.69
C ASP A 123 0.32 4.06 -20.40
N PHE A 124 -0.73 3.70 -19.67
CA PHE A 124 -0.95 2.31 -19.25
C PHE A 124 -1.33 1.37 -20.39
N ASP A 125 -1.72 1.89 -21.56
CA ASP A 125 -1.96 1.05 -22.74
C ASP A 125 -0.63 0.62 -23.39
N LYS A 126 0.44 1.38 -23.16
CA LYS A 126 1.77 1.13 -23.73
C LYS A 126 2.81 0.67 -22.72
N ALA A 127 2.58 0.88 -21.42
CA ALA A 127 3.52 0.61 -20.35
C ALA A 127 2.86 -0.08 -19.15
N GLY A 128 3.51 -1.12 -18.64
CA GLY A 128 3.24 -1.70 -17.32
C GLY A 128 4.46 -1.54 -16.43
N TYR A 129 4.23 -1.34 -15.13
CA TYR A 129 5.30 -1.17 -14.15
C TYR A 129 5.17 -2.15 -12.99
N VAL A 130 6.30 -2.64 -12.51
CA VAL A 130 6.39 -3.48 -11.31
C VAL A 130 7.42 -2.86 -10.37
N ILE A 131 7.00 -2.46 -9.18
CA ILE A 131 7.91 -2.08 -8.10
C ILE A 131 8.02 -3.28 -7.16
N GLY A 132 9.20 -3.89 -7.13
CA GLY A 132 9.52 -4.96 -6.19
C GLY A 132 9.95 -4.37 -4.85
N ILE A 133 9.39 -4.89 -3.76
CA ILE A 133 9.68 -4.44 -2.39
C ILE A 133 10.10 -5.64 -1.55
N ASN A 134 11.24 -5.52 -0.88
CA ASN A 134 11.68 -6.39 0.20
C ASN A 134 11.65 -5.59 1.51
N THR A 135 10.98 -6.15 2.52
CA THR A 135 10.80 -5.52 3.84
C THR A 135 11.60 -6.26 4.93
N SER A 136 12.38 -7.27 4.57
CA SER A 136 13.03 -8.19 5.49
C SER A 136 14.50 -8.36 5.10
N SER A 137 14.94 -9.59 4.83
CA SER A 137 16.32 -9.89 4.42
C SER A 137 16.41 -10.06 2.90
N PRO A 138 17.49 -9.60 2.23
CA PRO A 138 17.64 -9.68 0.77
C PRO A 138 17.64 -11.11 0.21
N ASP A 139 17.94 -12.12 1.03
CA ASP A 139 17.89 -13.54 0.64
C ASP A 139 16.50 -14.18 0.79
N SER A 140 15.54 -13.44 1.35
CA SER A 140 14.18 -13.91 1.63
C SER A 140 13.14 -13.25 0.73
N GLY A 141 12.21 -14.06 0.21
CA GLY A 141 11.20 -13.66 -0.76
C GLY A 141 11.35 -14.38 -2.10
N GLU A 142 10.57 -13.92 -3.06
CA GLU A 142 10.47 -14.48 -4.41
C GLU A 142 11.40 -13.72 -5.37
N VAL A 143 12.20 -14.45 -6.14
CA VAL A 143 13.13 -13.86 -7.11
C VAL A 143 12.56 -13.81 -8.53
N LEU A 144 11.53 -14.59 -8.87
CA LEU A 144 10.88 -14.53 -10.18
C LEU A 144 9.83 -13.42 -10.23
N VAL A 145 10.03 -12.49 -11.17
CA VAL A 145 9.06 -11.44 -11.44
C VAL A 145 7.98 -11.98 -12.41
N PRO A 146 6.68 -11.78 -12.13
CA PRO A 146 5.59 -12.41 -12.89
C PRO A 146 5.35 -11.67 -14.22
N PHE A 147 4.15 -11.82 -14.79
CA PHE A 147 3.70 -11.13 -16.01
C PHE A 147 4.53 -11.47 -17.26
N ASP A 148 5.05 -12.70 -17.34
CA ASP A 148 5.94 -13.16 -18.41
C ASP A 148 7.15 -12.23 -18.64
N THR A 149 7.56 -11.45 -17.63
CA THR A 149 8.74 -10.56 -17.75
C THR A 149 10.03 -11.36 -17.92
N ARG A 150 10.03 -12.64 -17.50
CA ARG A 150 11.20 -13.54 -17.45
C ARG A 150 12.36 -12.97 -16.63
N ALA A 151 12.09 -11.94 -15.84
CA ALA A 151 13.09 -11.27 -15.04
C ALA A 151 13.30 -12.01 -13.72
N ARG A 152 14.56 -12.11 -13.31
CA ARG A 152 14.96 -12.49 -11.97
C ARG A 152 15.41 -11.25 -11.23
N SER A 153 14.79 -10.99 -10.08
CA SER A 153 15.25 -10.00 -9.11
C SER A 153 16.59 -10.46 -8.52
N PRO A 154 17.55 -9.55 -8.30
CA PRO A 154 18.82 -9.89 -7.66
C PRO A 154 18.66 -10.16 -6.15
N ILE A 155 17.54 -9.78 -5.55
CA ILE A 155 17.16 -10.07 -4.16
C ILE A 155 15.80 -10.78 -4.11
N GLY A 156 15.48 -11.45 -3.01
CA GLY A 156 14.12 -11.93 -2.74
C GLY A 156 13.17 -10.76 -2.52
N LEU A 157 12.05 -10.71 -3.25
CA LEU A 157 11.02 -9.68 -3.09
C LEU A 157 9.87 -10.23 -2.23
N ASN A 158 9.34 -9.44 -1.31
CA ASN A 158 8.23 -9.85 -0.45
C ASN A 158 6.88 -9.36 -1.01
N PHE A 159 6.89 -8.20 -1.68
CA PHE A 159 5.72 -7.59 -2.28
C PHE A 159 6.03 -7.06 -3.69
N LEU A 160 5.00 -6.98 -4.53
CA LEU A 160 5.04 -6.27 -5.80
C LEU A 160 3.93 -5.23 -5.84
N VAL A 161 4.25 -3.99 -6.20
CA VAL A 161 3.28 -3.01 -6.67
C VAL A 161 3.22 -3.12 -8.19
N HIS A 162 2.09 -3.58 -8.71
CA HIS A 162 1.85 -3.70 -10.15
C HIS A 162 0.97 -2.54 -10.60
N LEU A 163 1.53 -1.66 -11.43
CA LEU A 163 0.82 -0.52 -12.01
C LEU A 163 0.50 -0.85 -13.48
N ALA A 164 -0.78 -1.05 -13.76
CA ALA A 164 -1.26 -1.54 -15.07
C ALA A 164 -2.63 -0.94 -15.45
N GLY A 165 -2.83 0.33 -15.12
CA GLY A 165 -4.08 1.05 -15.35
C GLY A 165 -4.75 1.54 -14.08
N MET A 166 -5.64 2.53 -14.22
CA MET A 166 -6.32 3.19 -13.10
C MET A 166 -7.22 2.24 -12.27
N GLY A 167 -7.76 1.18 -12.90
CA GLY A 167 -8.63 0.19 -12.24
C GLY A 167 -8.01 -1.20 -12.04
N ASN A 168 -6.80 -1.44 -12.55
CA ASN A 168 -6.18 -2.78 -12.59
C ASN A 168 -4.89 -2.89 -11.76
N SER A 169 -4.45 -1.76 -11.19
CA SER A 169 -3.25 -1.66 -10.36
C SER A 169 -3.47 -2.29 -8.99
N ARG A 170 -2.43 -2.97 -8.48
CA ARG A 170 -2.56 -3.80 -7.27
C ARG A 170 -1.24 -4.03 -6.54
N VAL A 171 -1.30 -4.34 -5.25
CA VAL A 171 -0.21 -4.90 -4.47
C VAL A 171 -0.37 -6.42 -4.39
N LEU A 172 0.71 -7.15 -4.62
CA LEU A 172 0.80 -8.61 -4.47
C LEU A 172 1.81 -8.94 -3.38
N VAL A 173 1.66 -10.10 -2.77
CA VAL A 173 2.57 -10.64 -1.75
C VAL A 173 3.05 -12.02 -2.17
N THR A 174 4.23 -12.44 -1.71
CA THR A 174 4.66 -13.82 -1.91
C THR A 174 3.71 -14.77 -1.19
N ARG A 175 3.41 -15.92 -1.82
CA ARG A 175 2.49 -16.92 -1.27
C ARG A 175 2.75 -17.32 0.21
N PRO A 176 3.99 -17.59 0.66
CA PRO A 176 4.25 -17.94 2.06
C PRO A 176 4.09 -16.76 3.04
N TYR A 177 4.12 -15.52 2.55
CA TYR A 177 4.00 -14.32 3.39
C TYR A 177 2.59 -13.72 3.46
N ASP A 178 1.63 -14.27 2.71
CA ASP A 178 0.23 -13.85 2.84
C ASP A 178 -0.37 -14.31 4.17
N ARG A 179 -0.96 -13.35 4.90
CA ARG A 179 -1.54 -13.60 6.22
C ARG A 179 -2.76 -14.51 6.16
N PHE A 180 -3.64 -14.31 5.19
CA PHE A 180 -4.91 -15.02 5.12
C PHE A 180 -4.73 -16.48 4.68
N LEU A 181 -3.89 -16.73 3.68
CA LEU A 181 -3.58 -18.05 3.16
C LEU A 181 -2.88 -18.92 4.21
N ASN A 182 -2.09 -18.32 5.09
CA ASN A 182 -1.26 -19.03 6.06
C ASN A 182 -1.73 -18.90 7.52
N ALA A 183 -2.84 -18.20 7.79
CA ALA A 183 -3.39 -17.99 9.13
C ALA A 183 -3.57 -19.30 9.95
N GLY A 184 -3.94 -20.40 9.28
CA GLY A 184 -4.15 -21.70 9.93
C GLY A 184 -2.91 -22.58 10.07
N LYS A 185 -1.78 -22.20 9.47
CA LYS A 185 -0.54 -23.00 9.46
C LYS A 185 0.39 -22.66 10.62
N GLY A 186 0.24 -21.48 11.22
CA GLY A 186 1.12 -21.00 12.29
C GLY A 186 2.49 -20.52 11.81
N GLU A 187 2.78 -20.61 10.51
CA GLU A 187 4.01 -20.14 9.88
C GLU A 187 3.67 -19.09 8.80
N ILE A 188 4.17 -17.87 8.97
CA ILE A 188 4.01 -16.73 8.05
C ILE A 188 5.33 -15.99 7.98
N VAL A 189 6.19 -16.44 7.08
CA VAL A 189 7.52 -15.88 6.80
C VAL A 189 7.70 -15.80 5.28
N PRO A 190 8.49 -14.85 4.76
CA PRO A 190 8.66 -14.71 3.33
C PRO A 190 9.33 -15.92 2.69
N GLY A 191 10.33 -16.52 3.37
CA GLY A 191 11.08 -17.67 2.89
C GLY A 191 11.79 -17.42 1.55
N ARG A 192 12.87 -18.15 1.25
CA ARG A 192 13.46 -18.06 -0.10
C ARG A 192 12.56 -18.78 -1.10
N SER A 193 12.25 -18.15 -2.23
CA SER A 193 11.42 -18.74 -3.28
C SER A 193 11.87 -18.31 -4.67
N ASP A 194 11.68 -19.21 -5.64
CA ASP A 194 11.92 -18.97 -7.06
C ASP A 194 10.81 -19.58 -7.94
N GLN A 195 9.59 -19.63 -7.41
CA GLN A 195 8.45 -20.32 -8.02
C GLN A 195 7.55 -19.38 -8.84
N GLY A 196 7.77 -18.06 -8.73
CA GLY A 196 6.90 -17.04 -9.32
C GLY A 196 5.51 -16.97 -8.66
N ALA A 197 5.39 -17.40 -7.40
CA ALA A 197 4.11 -17.57 -6.72
C ALA A 197 3.67 -16.29 -5.99
N TRP A 198 2.98 -15.42 -6.73
CA TRP A 198 2.42 -14.16 -6.24
C TRP A 198 0.91 -14.28 -6.00
N VAL A 199 0.44 -13.80 -4.86
CA VAL A 199 -0.98 -13.87 -4.50
C VAL A 199 -1.53 -12.49 -4.13
N VAL A 200 -2.85 -12.34 -4.26
CA VAL A 200 -3.55 -11.17 -3.75
C VAL A 200 -3.63 -11.23 -2.22
N LEU A 201 -3.50 -10.09 -1.58
CA LEU A 201 -3.73 -9.94 -0.15
C LEU A 201 -5.22 -10.08 0.10
N LEU A 202 -5.60 -11.05 0.93
CA LEU A 202 -6.98 -11.26 1.33
C LEU A 202 -7.17 -10.90 2.81
N SER A 203 -8.34 -10.40 3.16
CA SER A 203 -8.75 -10.17 4.54
C SER A 203 -10.15 -10.67 4.79
N ARG A 204 -10.32 -11.36 5.91
CA ARG A 204 -11.62 -11.83 6.38
C ARG A 204 -12.25 -10.72 7.20
N THR A 205 -13.20 -9.99 6.64
CA THR A 205 -13.86 -8.87 7.33
C THR A 205 -14.96 -9.34 8.27
N ASN A 206 -15.52 -10.53 8.03
CA ASN A 206 -16.58 -11.10 8.85
C ASN A 206 -16.38 -12.60 8.99
N MET A 207 -16.42 -13.09 10.23
CA MET A 207 -16.46 -14.52 10.51
C MET A 207 -17.84 -15.10 10.22
N ARG A 208 -17.89 -16.39 9.91
CA ARG A 208 -19.15 -17.13 9.85
C ARG A 208 -19.85 -17.06 11.21
N ARG A 209 -21.17 -16.87 11.21
CA ARG A 209 -22.00 -16.82 12.42
C ARG A 209 -23.32 -17.55 12.18
N ILE A 210 -23.92 -18.01 13.26
CA ILE A 210 -25.28 -18.57 13.27
C ILE A 210 -26.10 -17.74 14.26
N SER A 211 -27.38 -17.49 13.97
CA SER A 211 -28.29 -16.82 14.90
C SER A 211 -28.45 -17.64 16.19
N LYS A 212 -28.82 -16.97 17.29
CA LYS A 212 -28.98 -17.62 18.60
C LYS A 212 -30.02 -18.76 18.58
N ASP A 213 -31.02 -18.66 17.73
CA ASP A 213 -32.07 -19.68 17.54
C ASP A 213 -31.66 -20.80 16.55
N GLY A 214 -30.44 -20.77 16.02
CA GLY A 214 -29.93 -21.77 15.07
C GLY A 214 -30.49 -21.68 13.65
N LYS A 215 -31.48 -20.82 13.38
CA LYS A 215 -32.24 -20.83 12.12
C LYS A 215 -31.57 -20.11 10.97
N ARG A 216 -30.68 -19.15 11.26
CA ARG A 216 -30.07 -18.29 10.25
C ARG A 216 -28.56 -18.44 10.24
N PHE A 217 -28.05 -18.74 9.05
CA PHE A 217 -26.64 -18.82 8.77
C PHE A 217 -26.14 -17.52 8.13
N TYR A 218 -25.02 -16.99 8.61
CA TYR A 218 -24.33 -15.82 8.07
C TYR A 218 -22.93 -16.26 7.59
N PRO A 219 -22.67 -16.26 6.27
CA PRO A 219 -21.39 -16.71 5.73
C PRO A 219 -20.25 -15.75 6.12
N SER A 220 -19.00 -16.23 6.01
CA SER A 220 -17.85 -15.35 6.14
C SER A 220 -17.71 -14.45 4.91
N HIS A 221 -17.28 -13.20 5.13
CA HIS A 221 -16.93 -12.28 4.05
C HIS A 221 -15.41 -12.14 3.96
N VAL A 222 -14.89 -12.29 2.75
CA VAL A 222 -13.48 -12.10 2.42
C VAL A 222 -13.38 -11.04 1.35
N ARG A 223 -12.47 -10.08 1.52
CA ARG A 223 -12.21 -8.99 0.60
C ARG A 223 -10.74 -8.99 0.21
N SER A 224 -10.46 -8.56 -1.02
CA SER A 224 -9.08 -8.27 -1.42
C SER A 224 -8.66 -6.93 -0.84
N MET A 225 -7.44 -6.88 -0.33
CA MET A 225 -6.71 -5.66 0.05
C MET A 225 -5.63 -5.32 -0.98
N SER A 226 -5.63 -5.99 -2.14
CA SER A 226 -4.61 -5.79 -3.16
C SER A 226 -4.90 -4.60 -4.07
N ASN A 227 -6.17 -4.29 -4.35
CA ASN A 227 -6.50 -3.28 -5.35
C ASN A 227 -6.06 -1.90 -4.88
N LEU A 228 -5.33 -1.20 -5.75
CA LEU A 228 -4.92 0.18 -5.54
C LEU A 228 -5.93 1.10 -6.21
N LYS A 229 -6.39 2.12 -5.48
CA LYS A 229 -7.35 3.09 -5.99
C LYS A 229 -6.63 4.32 -6.56
N HIS A 230 -6.91 4.63 -7.81
CA HIS A 230 -6.45 5.87 -8.42
C HIS A 230 -7.26 7.07 -7.88
N GLY A 231 -6.61 8.18 -7.59
CA GLY A 231 -7.23 9.49 -7.30
C GLY A 231 -6.32 10.37 -6.45
N SER A 232 -6.86 11.47 -5.93
CA SER A 232 -6.11 12.42 -5.10
C SER A 232 -6.57 12.48 -3.65
N LEU A 233 -5.68 12.87 -2.73
CA LEU A 233 -6.01 13.20 -1.33
C LEU A 233 -6.15 14.70 -1.09
N ASP A 234 -5.96 15.51 -2.13
CA ASP A 234 -6.29 16.94 -2.15
C ASP A 234 -7.79 17.12 -2.34
N GLU A 235 -8.46 17.69 -1.33
CA GLU A 235 -9.91 17.87 -1.29
C GLU A 235 -10.43 18.88 -2.31
N LEU A 236 -9.55 19.74 -2.85
CA LEU A 236 -9.91 20.72 -3.86
C LEU A 236 -9.99 20.12 -5.27
N ARG A 237 -9.49 18.90 -5.46
CA ARG A 237 -9.46 18.25 -6.76
C ARG A 237 -10.75 17.49 -7.08
N PRO A 238 -11.15 17.45 -8.36
CA PRO A 238 -12.35 16.72 -8.78
C PRO A 238 -12.20 15.20 -8.64
N ASP A 239 -10.97 14.68 -8.68
CA ASP A 239 -10.64 13.27 -8.47
C ASP A 239 -10.29 12.94 -7.00
N PHE A 240 -10.68 13.79 -6.05
CA PHE A 240 -10.50 13.53 -4.62
C PHE A 240 -11.18 12.23 -4.19
N HIS A 241 -10.44 11.37 -3.51
CA HIS A 241 -10.97 10.19 -2.86
C HIS A 241 -10.12 9.84 -1.63
N SER A 242 -10.73 9.80 -0.43
CA SER A 242 -9.98 9.59 0.83
C SER A 242 -9.22 8.26 0.90
N LEU A 243 -9.69 7.25 0.15
CA LEU A 243 -9.05 5.95 -0.01
C LEU A 243 -8.11 5.85 -1.23
N SER A 244 -7.64 6.97 -1.82
CA SER A 244 -6.70 6.92 -2.95
C SER A 244 -5.34 6.36 -2.52
N ASP A 245 -4.82 5.42 -3.30
CA ASP A 245 -3.53 4.78 -3.04
C ASP A 245 -2.46 5.21 -4.05
N PHE A 246 -2.85 5.70 -5.23
CA PHE A 246 -1.90 6.23 -6.20
C PHE A 246 -2.52 7.30 -7.09
N HIS A 247 -1.67 8.13 -7.69
CA HIS A 247 -2.04 9.17 -8.64
C HIS A 247 -1.03 9.24 -9.78
N VAL A 248 -1.51 9.50 -10.99
CA VAL A 248 -0.67 9.71 -12.17
C VAL A 248 -0.70 11.18 -12.57
N ALA A 249 0.47 11.82 -12.55
CA ALA A 249 0.66 13.22 -12.91
C ALA A 249 1.69 13.34 -14.04
N GLY A 250 1.23 13.28 -15.28
CA GLY A 250 2.10 13.33 -16.46
C GLY A 250 3.05 12.14 -16.49
N ASN A 251 4.34 12.39 -16.31
CA ASN A 251 5.40 11.38 -16.34
C ASN A 251 5.70 10.74 -14.97
N ARG A 252 4.85 10.98 -13.97
CA ARG A 252 5.07 10.57 -12.58
C ARG A 252 3.91 9.73 -12.05
N VAL A 253 4.24 8.75 -11.21
CA VAL A 253 3.28 8.00 -10.41
C VAL A 253 3.64 8.14 -8.94
N GLU A 254 2.74 8.75 -8.17
CA GLU A 254 2.84 8.82 -6.70
C GLU A 254 2.02 7.68 -6.10
N ILE A 255 2.56 7.01 -5.08
CA ILE A 255 1.97 5.82 -4.49
C ILE A 255 2.05 5.96 -2.97
N ARG A 256 0.98 5.60 -2.27
CA ARG A 256 0.82 5.55 -0.82
C ARG A 256 0.44 4.13 -0.42
N ILE A 257 1.23 3.50 0.45
CA ILE A 257 0.98 2.13 0.91
C ILE A 257 0.91 2.14 2.44
N PRO A 258 -0.21 1.72 3.05
CA PRO A 258 -0.30 1.53 4.50
C PRO A 258 0.76 0.52 4.99
N TRP A 259 1.42 0.83 6.11
CA TRP A 259 2.45 -0.06 6.69
C TRP A 259 1.97 -1.50 6.91
N CYS A 260 0.75 -1.68 7.39
CA CYS A 260 0.17 -2.99 7.66
C CYS A 260 -0.08 -3.81 6.37
N GLN A 261 -0.17 -3.17 5.21
CA GLN A 261 -0.30 -3.85 3.91
C GLN A 261 1.02 -4.49 3.49
N LEU A 262 2.16 -3.96 3.97
CA LEU A 262 3.50 -4.49 3.79
C LEU A 262 3.96 -5.38 4.96
N ASN A 263 3.01 -5.88 5.76
CA ASN A 263 3.24 -6.72 6.93
C ASN A 263 4.20 -6.11 7.99
N PHE A 264 4.34 -4.79 8.06
CA PHE A 264 4.93 -4.16 9.24
C PHE A 264 4.01 -4.39 10.44
N THR A 265 4.58 -4.89 11.53
CA THR A 265 3.87 -5.05 12.81
C THR A 265 4.04 -3.83 13.70
N ASP A 266 5.15 -3.13 13.49
CA ASP A 266 5.42 -1.82 14.07
C ASP A 266 6.48 -1.06 13.23
N PRO A 267 6.05 -0.12 12.38
CA PRO A 267 6.97 0.69 11.58
C PRO A 267 7.82 1.64 12.45
N SER A 268 7.35 2.00 13.66
CA SER A 268 8.06 2.91 14.56
C SER A 268 9.36 2.35 15.12
N SER A 269 9.48 1.02 15.16
CA SER A 269 10.69 0.29 15.55
C SER A 269 11.32 -0.50 14.40
N ARG A 270 10.87 -0.29 13.15
CA ARG A 270 11.27 -1.10 11.97
C ARG A 270 11.07 -2.60 12.20
N THR A 271 9.86 -2.99 12.61
CA THR A 271 9.53 -4.39 12.90
C THR A 271 8.50 -4.93 11.91
N VAL A 272 8.79 -6.09 11.33
CA VAL A 272 7.94 -6.81 10.36
C VAL A 272 7.45 -8.13 10.91
N LEU A 273 6.38 -8.65 10.32
CA LEU A 273 5.82 -9.97 10.62
C LEU A 273 6.85 -11.06 10.34
N TRP A 274 7.04 -11.95 11.30
CA TRP A 274 7.90 -13.12 11.16
C TRP A 274 7.39 -14.26 12.05
N MET A 275 6.30 -14.89 11.64
CA MET A 275 5.69 -15.98 12.43
C MET A 275 6.38 -17.30 12.11
N SER A 276 7.30 -17.72 12.97
CA SER A 276 8.01 -19.00 12.85
C SER A 276 8.29 -19.54 14.25
N GLY A 277 7.56 -20.59 14.66
CA GLY A 277 7.63 -21.12 16.02
C GLY A 277 7.26 -20.06 17.07
N ALA A 278 8.18 -19.77 17.98
CA ALA A 278 8.02 -18.77 19.04
C ALA A 278 8.20 -17.32 18.55
N GLU A 279 8.97 -17.11 17.47
CA GLU A 279 9.16 -15.80 16.88
C GLU A 279 7.86 -15.38 16.16
N LYS A 280 7.43 -14.14 16.39
CA LYS A 280 6.21 -13.56 15.76
C LYS A 280 6.50 -12.33 14.91
N SER A 281 7.61 -11.67 15.17
CA SER A 281 8.04 -10.45 14.50
C SER A 281 9.55 -10.35 14.54
N ARG A 282 10.14 -9.61 13.61
CA ARG A 282 11.58 -9.44 13.48
C ARG A 282 11.91 -8.00 13.08
N ALA A 283 13.01 -7.48 13.61
CA ALA A 283 13.55 -6.20 13.17
C ALA A 283 14.04 -6.28 11.71
N THR A 284 13.92 -5.18 10.98
CA THR A 284 14.45 -5.04 9.63
C THR A 284 15.41 -3.86 9.54
N ASP A 285 16.40 -3.97 8.67
CA ASP A 285 17.28 -2.83 8.33
C ASP A 285 16.51 -1.74 7.57
N GLY A 286 15.34 -2.06 7.02
CA GLY A 286 14.49 -1.14 6.29
C GLY A 286 13.80 -1.79 5.09
N ILE A 287 13.72 -1.05 3.99
CA ILE A 287 13.06 -1.47 2.76
C ILE A 287 14.03 -1.40 1.60
N ARG A 288 14.17 -2.49 0.86
CA ARG A 288 14.84 -2.50 -0.45
C ARG A 288 13.79 -2.47 -1.54
N ALA A 289 13.98 -1.63 -2.54
CA ALA A 289 13.02 -1.52 -3.63
C ALA A 289 13.70 -1.41 -4.99
N LEU A 290 13.09 -2.00 -6.01
CA LEU A 290 13.48 -1.90 -7.42
C LEU A 290 12.24 -1.62 -8.27
N ALA A 291 12.42 -0.99 -9.42
CA ALA A 291 11.34 -0.73 -10.37
C ALA A 291 11.68 -1.32 -11.74
N LEU A 292 10.67 -1.88 -12.39
CA LEU A 292 10.78 -2.54 -13.69
C LEU A 292 9.65 -2.01 -14.58
N SER A 293 9.94 -1.80 -15.86
CA SER A 293 8.93 -1.47 -16.85
C SER A 293 8.93 -2.51 -17.98
N TYR A 294 7.78 -2.67 -18.61
CA TYR A 294 7.61 -3.54 -19.77
C TYR A 294 6.50 -3.03 -20.68
N CYS A 295 6.46 -3.52 -21.92
CA CYS A 295 5.33 -3.29 -22.81
C CYS A 295 4.27 -4.39 -22.60
N PRO A 296 3.03 -4.05 -22.18
CA PRO A 296 1.98 -5.04 -21.99
C PRO A 296 1.49 -5.60 -23.34
N ARG A 297 0.95 -6.81 -23.31
CA ARG A 297 0.14 -7.36 -24.41
C ARG A 297 -1.24 -6.73 -24.37
N LYS A 298 -1.88 -6.61 -25.53
CA LYS A 298 -3.27 -6.16 -25.63
C LYS A 298 -4.16 -7.04 -24.75
N ASP A 299 -5.01 -6.41 -23.92
CA ASP A 299 -5.97 -7.06 -23.02
C ASP A 299 -5.35 -8.08 -22.03
N SER A 300 -4.06 -7.95 -21.73
CA SER A 300 -3.35 -8.87 -20.83
C SER A 300 -2.30 -8.14 -19.99
N PRO A 301 -2.17 -8.46 -18.69
CA PRO A 301 -1.12 -7.89 -17.87
C PRO A 301 0.28 -8.40 -18.25
N ALA A 302 0.38 -9.44 -19.09
CA ALA A 302 1.65 -10.05 -19.45
C ALA A 302 2.44 -9.19 -20.45
N SER A 303 3.76 -9.21 -20.34
CA SER A 303 4.67 -8.48 -21.23
C SER A 303 4.70 -9.06 -22.65
N ARG A 304 4.99 -8.19 -23.63
CA ARG A 304 5.39 -8.54 -24.99
C ARG A 304 6.83 -9.03 -25.01
N LYS A 305 7.12 -9.95 -25.94
CA LYS A 305 8.48 -10.49 -26.12
C LYS A 305 9.41 -9.42 -26.68
N THR A 306 10.60 -9.28 -26.10
CA THR A 306 11.69 -8.44 -26.62
C THR A 306 12.67 -9.22 -27.52
N GLY A 307 12.62 -10.56 -27.45
CA GLY A 307 13.61 -11.44 -28.08
C GLY A 307 14.89 -11.64 -27.24
N GLY A 308 15.04 -10.92 -26.12
CA GLY A 308 16.17 -11.03 -25.21
C GLY A 308 15.98 -12.06 -24.08
N ARG A 309 16.92 -12.04 -23.12
CA ARG A 309 16.86 -12.88 -21.91
C ARG A 309 15.66 -12.54 -21.01
N THR A 310 15.26 -11.27 -20.97
CA THR A 310 14.08 -10.78 -20.25
C THR A 310 13.20 -9.95 -21.19
N ASN A 311 11.92 -9.85 -20.87
CA ASN A 311 10.94 -9.02 -21.58
C ASN A 311 10.78 -7.62 -20.96
N LEU A 312 11.80 -7.18 -20.20
CA LEU A 312 11.81 -5.84 -19.61
C LEU A 312 12.14 -4.80 -20.67
N THR A 313 11.46 -3.67 -20.62
CA THR A 313 11.84 -2.48 -21.38
C THR A 313 12.87 -1.69 -20.62
N ASP A 314 12.74 -1.60 -19.29
CA ASP A 314 13.71 -0.90 -18.46
C ASP A 314 13.73 -1.35 -16.99
N SER A 315 14.74 -0.92 -16.24
CA SER A 315 14.83 -1.16 -14.79
C SER A 315 15.56 -0.05 -14.01
N LEU A 316 15.22 0.05 -12.74
CA LEU A 316 15.93 0.74 -11.67
C LEU A 316 16.18 -0.28 -10.53
N PRO A 317 17.44 -0.64 -10.21
CA PRO A 317 18.67 -0.11 -10.77
C PRO A 317 18.86 -0.52 -12.24
N GLN A 318 19.69 0.23 -12.97
CA GLN A 318 19.97 -0.07 -14.39
C GLN A 318 20.68 -1.41 -14.56
N ARG A 319 21.53 -1.81 -13.61
CA ARG A 319 22.09 -3.16 -13.51
C ARG A 319 21.47 -3.87 -12.31
N LEU A 320 20.68 -4.92 -12.57
CA LEU A 320 20.05 -5.76 -11.56
C LEU A 320 21.11 -6.66 -10.91
N ALA A 321 21.74 -6.14 -9.86
CA ALA A 321 22.67 -6.84 -9.00
C ALA A 321 22.36 -6.42 -7.56
N GLU A 322 22.65 -7.29 -6.58
CA GLU A 322 22.22 -7.12 -5.18
C GLU A 322 22.79 -5.83 -4.59
N GLU A 323 24.06 -5.55 -4.85
CA GLU A 323 24.78 -4.36 -4.42
C GLU A 323 24.19 -3.04 -4.94
N ASN A 324 23.39 -3.10 -6.01
CA ASN A 324 22.76 -1.93 -6.62
C ASN A 324 21.32 -1.70 -6.14
N VAL A 325 20.74 -2.61 -5.34
CA VAL A 325 19.38 -2.42 -4.83
C VAL A 325 19.42 -1.52 -3.60
N ALA A 326 18.92 -0.30 -3.76
CA ALA A 326 18.95 0.72 -2.72
C ALA A 326 18.15 0.28 -1.49
N LEU A 327 18.74 0.47 -0.30
CA LEU A 327 18.10 0.31 1.00
C LEU A 327 17.61 1.66 1.50
N TYR A 328 16.33 1.73 1.83
CA TYR A 328 15.73 2.82 2.59
C TYR A 328 15.60 2.44 4.05
N SER A 329 16.22 3.20 4.93
CA SER A 329 16.05 3.10 6.37
C SER A 329 15.60 4.44 6.94
N TRP A 330 15.02 4.41 8.13
CA TRP A 330 14.60 5.59 8.87
C TRP A 330 14.94 5.45 10.35
N GLU A 331 14.97 6.59 11.03
CA GLU A 331 15.12 6.63 12.47
C GLU A 331 13.83 6.13 13.15
N PRO A 332 13.94 5.21 14.12
CA PRO A 332 12.80 4.84 14.95
C PRO A 332 12.17 6.05 15.64
N TRP A 333 10.90 5.93 16.01
CA TRP A 333 10.20 6.98 16.75
C TRP A 333 9.41 6.41 17.93
N ASP A 334 9.37 7.20 19.01
CA ASP A 334 8.54 6.94 20.19
C ASP A 334 7.48 8.03 20.41
N THR A 335 7.43 9.02 19.52
CA THR A 335 6.41 10.08 19.52
C THR A 335 5.94 10.27 18.08
N PRO A 336 4.68 9.90 17.75
CA PRO A 336 4.16 10.08 16.40
C PRO A 336 3.89 11.55 16.10
N VAL A 337 4.17 11.97 14.87
CA VAL A 337 3.68 13.23 14.31
C VAL A 337 2.31 13.01 13.69
N TYR A 338 1.35 13.87 14.03
CA TYR A 338 0.01 13.86 13.46
C TYR A 338 -0.59 15.26 13.50
N HIS A 339 -1.65 15.45 12.72
CA HIS A 339 -2.49 16.63 12.78
C HIS A 339 -3.95 16.21 12.95
N MET A 340 -4.75 17.15 13.46
CA MET A 340 -6.17 16.96 13.69
C MET A 340 -6.97 17.80 12.71
N TYR A 341 -8.04 17.24 12.14
CA TYR A 341 -8.97 18.00 11.31
C TYR A 341 -10.41 17.48 11.44
N LEU A 342 -11.39 18.33 11.12
CA LEU A 342 -12.81 17.92 11.12
C LEU A 342 -13.12 17.18 9.83
N LYS A 343 -13.67 15.97 9.93
CA LYS A 343 -14.13 15.22 8.75
C LYS A 343 -15.39 15.84 8.19
N LYS A 344 -15.68 15.60 6.90
CA LYS A 344 -16.94 16.02 6.26
C LYS A 344 -18.19 15.57 7.04
N SER A 345 -18.13 14.39 7.67
CA SER A 345 -19.21 13.86 8.53
C SER A 345 -19.51 14.72 9.76
N TYR A 346 -18.52 15.44 10.30
CA TYR A 346 -18.75 16.39 11.39
C TYR A 346 -19.77 17.46 10.99
N HIS A 347 -19.59 18.04 9.80
CA HIS A 347 -20.45 19.13 9.33
C HIS A 347 -21.86 18.65 9.05
N VAL A 348 -22.00 17.46 8.45
CA VAL A 348 -23.30 16.80 8.26
C VAL A 348 -23.98 16.52 9.61
N TYR A 349 -23.23 16.05 10.60
CA TYR A 349 -23.76 15.77 11.93
C TYR A 349 -24.19 17.06 12.66
N LYS A 350 -23.38 18.13 12.57
CA LYS A 350 -23.70 19.45 13.12
C LYS A 350 -25.00 20.00 12.54
N GLU A 351 -25.15 19.96 11.22
CA GLU A 351 -26.37 20.40 10.54
C GLU A 351 -27.59 19.59 10.98
N ALA A 352 -27.45 18.26 11.05
CA ALA A 352 -28.51 17.38 11.52
C ALA A 352 -28.97 17.69 12.95
N LEU A 353 -28.03 17.98 13.86
CA LEU A 353 -28.36 18.37 15.24
C LEU A 353 -29.05 19.74 15.31
N SER A 354 -28.60 20.71 14.51
CA SER A 354 -29.23 22.04 14.43
C SER A 354 -30.66 22.01 13.86
N ALA A 355 -31.02 20.96 13.12
CA ALA A 355 -32.36 20.76 12.58
C ALA A 355 -33.32 20.04 13.54
N ILE A 356 -32.85 19.57 14.70
CA ILE A 356 -33.71 18.94 15.71
C ILE A 356 -34.52 20.04 16.42
N PRO A 357 -35.87 20.00 16.38
CA PRO A 357 -36.70 20.98 17.08
C PRO A 357 -36.42 20.98 18.59
N GLU A 358 -36.39 22.17 19.21
CA GLU A 358 -36.20 22.29 20.67
C GLU A 358 -37.37 21.70 21.48
N MET A 359 -38.54 21.50 20.87
CA MET A 359 -39.68 20.80 21.47
C MET A 359 -40.27 19.77 20.49
N PRO A 360 -40.69 18.59 20.98
CA PRO A 360 -41.18 17.47 20.18
C PRO A 360 -42.46 17.75 19.40
#